data_AF-A0A814SRS0-F1
#
_entry.id   AF-A0A814SRS0-F1
#
_cell.length_a   1.000
_cell.length_b   1.000
_cell.length_c   1.000
_cell.angle_alpha   90.00
_cell.angle_beta   90.00
_cell.angle_gamma   90.00
#
_symmetry.space_group_name_H-M   'P 1'
#
loop_
_entity.id
_entity.type
_entity.pdbx_description
1 polymer ?
#
loop_
_entity_poly.entity_id
_entity_poly.type
_entity_poly.pdbx_seq_one_letter_code
_entity_poly.pdbx_strand_id
1 'polypeptide(L)'
;MNDCDSCCYGFWCTPCLFGSNAKKIDDSNCVFMCLAYSCLAECGLSWLLHCMKRKSLRDKYNLREDPSCGDCLTTLCCDSCALCQEARFLKAQNAKKVFTGPYVIRPTGYNGK
;
A
#
# COMPACT_ATOMS: atom_id res chain seq x y z
N MET A 1 -6.31 13.37 -3.60
CA MET A 1 -6.62 12.36 -2.57
C MET A 1 -5.86 12.69 -1.31
N ASN A 2 -6.55 13.22 -0.31
CA ASN A 2 -5.97 13.44 1.01
C ASN A 2 -5.79 12.09 1.73
N ASP A 3 -4.96 12.09 2.76
CA ASP A 3 -4.65 10.88 3.52
C ASP A 3 -5.86 10.31 4.26
N CYS A 4 -6.79 11.18 4.68
CA CYS A 4 -8.08 10.79 5.25
C CYS A 4 -9.03 10.19 4.19
N ASP A 5 -9.10 10.76 2.98
CA ASP A 5 -9.95 10.22 1.89
C ASP A 5 -9.51 8.81 1.49
N SER A 6 -8.19 8.57 1.49
CA SER A 6 -7.62 7.26 1.16
C SER A 6 -7.92 6.24 2.26
N CYS A 7 -7.93 6.66 3.53
CA CYS A 7 -8.35 5.83 4.65
C CYS A 7 -9.86 5.52 4.63
N CYS A 8 -10.72 6.51 4.37
CA CYS A 8 -12.16 6.29 4.25
C CYS A 8 -12.50 5.40 3.05
N TYR A 9 -11.82 5.59 1.91
CA TYR A 9 -11.97 4.75 0.72
C TYR A 9 -11.44 3.32 0.97
N GLY A 10 -10.30 3.18 1.64
CA GLY A 10 -9.74 1.89 2.02
C GLY A 10 -10.58 1.14 3.06
N PHE A 11 -11.30 1.87 3.92
CA PHE A 11 -12.24 1.28 4.88
C PHE A 11 -13.52 0.78 4.19
N TRP A 12 -14.05 1.55 3.23
CA TRP A 12 -15.31 1.19 2.56
C TRP A 12 -15.11 0.23 1.37
N CYS A 13 -13.94 0.22 0.73
CA CYS A 13 -13.57 -0.77 -0.28
C CYS A 13 -12.09 -1.18 -0.21
N THR A 14 -11.74 -1.98 0.79
CA THR A 14 -10.40 -2.61 0.93
C THR A 14 -9.96 -3.36 -0.35
N PRO A 15 -10.81 -4.16 -1.02
CA PRO A 15 -10.41 -4.89 -2.23
C PRO A 15 -10.06 -3.96 -3.40
N CYS A 16 -10.79 -2.86 -3.55
CA CYS A 16 -10.52 -1.85 -4.58
C CYS A 16 -9.17 -1.17 -4.35
N LEU A 17 -8.86 -0.84 -3.09
CA LEU A 17 -7.59 -0.23 -2.71
C LEU A 17 -6.43 -1.19 -2.99
N PHE A 18 -6.59 -2.47 -2.63
CA PHE A 18 -5.60 -3.51 -2.94
C PHE A 18 -5.36 -3.64 -4.45
N GLY A 19 -6.42 -3.72 -5.26
CA GLY A 19 -6.29 -3.79 -6.72
C GLY A 19 -5.58 -2.57 -7.32
N SER A 20 -5.87 -1.37 -6.81
CA SER A 20 -5.20 -0.13 -7.24
C SER A 20 -3.71 -0.13 -6.88
N ASN A 21 -3.36 -0.61 -5.68
CA ASN A 21 -1.98 -0.74 -5.24
C ASN A 21 -1.23 -1.78 -6.08
N ALA A 22 -1.82 -2.95 -6.32
CA ALA A 22 -1.24 -3.99 -7.16
C ALA A 22 -0.92 -3.47 -8.57
N LYS A 23 -1.84 -2.74 -9.19
CA LYS A 23 -1.58 -2.11 -10.49
C LYS A 23 -0.39 -1.14 -10.45
N LYS A 24 -0.23 -0.36 -9.38
CA LYS A 24 0.93 0.54 -9.23
C LYS A 24 2.25 -0.21 -8.92
N ILE A 25 2.16 -1.34 -8.24
CA ILE A 25 3.30 -2.18 -7.86
C ILE A 25 3.83 -2.93 -9.08
N ASP A 26 3.01 -3.66 -9.83
CA ASP A 26 3.52 -4.54 -10.89
C ASP A 26 2.64 -4.56 -12.15
N ASP A 27 1.83 -3.52 -12.34
CA ASP A 27 0.88 -3.38 -13.47
C ASP A 27 -0.14 -4.52 -13.56
N SER A 28 -0.39 -5.21 -12.43
CA SER A 28 -1.48 -6.18 -12.33
C SER A 28 -2.83 -5.58 -12.69
N ASN A 29 -3.70 -6.39 -13.26
CA ASN A 29 -5.07 -5.98 -13.56
C ASN A 29 -5.83 -5.66 -12.26
N CYS A 30 -6.21 -4.39 -12.10
CA CYS A 30 -6.88 -3.87 -10.89
C CYS A 30 -8.15 -4.67 -10.55
N VAL A 31 -8.99 -4.96 -11.55
CA VAL A 31 -10.27 -5.67 -11.35
C VAL A 31 -10.02 -7.11 -10.94
N PHE A 32 -9.07 -7.77 -11.59
CA PHE A 32 -8.70 -9.14 -11.25
C PHE A 32 -8.17 -9.24 -9.82
N MET A 33 -7.26 -8.36 -9.42
CA MET A 33 -6.69 -8.37 -8.06
C MET A 33 -7.73 -8.00 -6.99
N CYS A 34 -8.66 -7.11 -7.31
CA CYS A 34 -9.80 -6.78 -6.46
C CYS A 34 -10.69 -8.01 -6.24
N LEU A 35 -11.12 -8.67 -7.31
CA LEU A 35 -11.93 -9.89 -7.25
C LEU A 35 -11.20 -11.03 -6.54
N ALA A 36 -9.92 -11.23 -6.82
CA ALA A 36 -9.10 -12.26 -6.17
C ALA A 36 -8.97 -12.00 -4.67
N TYR A 37 -8.75 -10.75 -4.26
CA TYR A 37 -8.72 -10.37 -2.85
C TYR A 37 -10.08 -10.60 -2.17
N SER A 38 -11.18 -10.18 -2.78
CA SER A 38 -12.54 -10.44 -2.26
C SER A 38 -12.82 -11.93 -2.11
N CYS A 39 -12.54 -12.73 -3.13
CA CYS A 39 -12.77 -14.18 -3.11
C CYS A 39 -11.93 -14.87 -2.02
N LEU A 40 -10.64 -14.51 -1.89
CA LEU A 40 -9.79 -15.06 -0.85
C LEU A 40 -10.13 -14.53 0.55
N ALA A 41 -10.70 -13.33 0.67
CA ALA A 41 -11.15 -12.79 1.96
C ALA A 41 -12.29 -13.64 2.55
N GLU A 42 -13.24 -14.10 1.72
CA GLU A 42 -14.29 -15.05 2.13
C GLU A 42 -13.71 -16.37 2.65
N CYS A 43 -12.56 -16.79 2.11
CA CYS A 43 -11.84 -17.99 2.55
C CYS A 43 -10.83 -17.73 3.69
N GLY A 44 -10.67 -16.49 4.16
CA GLY A 44 -9.65 -16.12 5.16
C GLY A 44 -8.20 -16.21 4.66
N LEU A 45 -7.98 -16.24 3.35
CA LEU A 45 -6.68 -16.39 2.68
C LEU A 45 -6.17 -15.11 2.01
N SER A 46 -6.88 -13.98 2.17
CA SER A 46 -6.50 -12.68 1.62
C SER A 46 -5.10 -12.22 2.05
N TRP A 47 -4.66 -12.61 3.26
CA TRP A 47 -3.34 -12.30 3.79
C TRP A 47 -2.19 -12.85 2.93
N LEU A 48 -2.35 -14.01 2.27
CA LEU A 48 -1.34 -14.56 1.37
C LEU A 48 -1.12 -13.63 0.18
N LEU A 49 -2.22 -13.19 -0.42
CA LEU A 49 -2.22 -12.26 -1.55
C LEU A 49 -1.59 -10.92 -1.14
N HIS A 50 -1.91 -10.46 0.07
CA HIS A 50 -1.33 -9.24 0.65
C HIS A 50 0.18 -9.39 0.88
N CYS A 51 0.64 -10.49 1.47
CA CYS A 51 2.06 -10.78 1.69
C CYS A 51 2.85 -10.84 0.37
N MET A 52 2.30 -11.51 -0.65
CA MET A 52 2.93 -11.59 -1.96
C MET A 52 3.12 -10.20 -2.58
N LYS A 53 2.08 -9.36 -2.59
CA LYS A 53 2.17 -8.01 -3.15
C LYS A 53 3.06 -7.09 -2.34
N ARG A 54 3.07 -7.22 -1.01
CA ARG A 54 4.00 -6.49 -0.15
C ARG A 54 5.45 -6.88 -0.43
N LYS A 55 5.73 -8.17 -0.72
CA LYS A 55 7.04 -8.62 -1.18
C LYS A 55 7.40 -7.98 -2.53
N SER A 56 6.51 -8.04 -3.52
CA SER A 56 6.72 -7.38 -4.82
C SER A 56 6.97 -5.87 -4.71
N LEU A 57 6.28 -5.19 -3.78
CA LEU A 57 6.50 -3.77 -3.47
C LEU A 57 7.92 -3.55 -2.92
N ARG A 58 8.34 -4.37 -1.94
CA ARG A 58 9.67 -4.27 -1.33
C ARG A 58 10.77 -4.55 -2.35
N ASP A 59 10.60 -5.60 -3.16
CA ASP A 59 11.55 -5.98 -4.23
C ASP A 59 11.68 -4.86 -5.27
N LYS A 60 10.56 -4.30 -5.74
CA LYS A 60 10.56 -3.22 -6.74
C LYS A 60 11.27 -1.95 -6.28
N TYR A 61 11.19 -1.64 -5.00
CA TYR A 61 11.73 -0.41 -4.43
C TYR A 61 12.98 -0.62 -3.53
N ASN A 62 13.56 -1.84 -3.53
CA ASN A 62 14.71 -2.24 -2.70
C ASN A 62 14.58 -1.79 -1.24
N LEU A 63 13.39 -1.97 -0.65
CA LEU A 63 13.10 -1.55 0.72
C LEU A 63 13.69 -2.55 1.72
N ARG A 64 14.35 -2.06 2.78
CA ARG A 64 14.81 -2.91 3.89
C ARG A 64 13.60 -3.62 4.53
N GLU A 65 13.84 -4.85 4.94
CA GLU A 65 12.92 -5.65 5.74
C GLU A 65 12.63 -4.88 7.03
N ASP A 66 11.36 -4.60 7.30
CA ASP A 66 10.98 -3.81 8.48
C ASP A 66 10.47 -4.78 9.57
N PRO A 67 11.11 -4.85 10.75
CA PRO A 67 10.68 -5.72 11.85
C PRO A 67 9.48 -5.16 12.64
N SER A 68 9.06 -3.93 12.38
CA SER A 68 8.04 -3.22 13.15
C SER A 68 6.75 -3.04 12.36
N CYS A 69 5.86 -4.03 12.47
CA CYS A 69 4.41 -3.83 12.30
C CYS A 69 3.83 -3.10 13.53
N GLY A 70 4.53 -2.08 14.02
CA GLY A 70 4.38 -1.54 15.37
C GLY A 70 4.15 -0.04 15.35
N ASP A 71 3.00 0.38 14.82
CA ASP A 71 2.25 1.47 15.42
C ASP A 71 0.77 1.15 15.25
N CYS A 72 0.24 0.62 16.36
CA CYS A 72 -0.97 -0.16 16.46
C CYS A 72 -1.96 0.57 17.37
N LEU A 73 -2.66 1.58 16.85
CA LEU A 73 -3.79 2.25 17.50
C LEU A 73 -4.73 2.72 16.37
N THR A 74 -5.88 2.12 16.04
CA THR A 74 -6.83 1.42 16.92
C THR A 74 -7.79 0.53 16.09
N THR A 75 -7.65 -0.80 16.22
CA THR A 75 -8.71 -1.83 16.38
C THR A 75 -9.82 -2.14 15.34
N LEU A 76 -9.59 -1.96 14.03
CA LEU A 76 -10.29 -2.71 12.94
C LEU A 76 -9.52 -2.67 11.60
N CYS A 77 -8.38 -1.97 11.58
CA CYS A 77 -7.78 -1.40 10.39
C CYS A 77 -6.44 -2.03 9.96
N CYS A 78 -6.06 -3.24 10.40
CA CYS A 78 -4.69 -3.73 10.12
C CYS A 78 -4.41 -3.90 8.61
N ASP A 79 -5.31 -4.56 7.88
CA ASP A 79 -5.18 -4.73 6.42
C ASP A 79 -5.39 -3.41 5.67
N SER A 80 -6.45 -2.66 6.00
CA SER A 80 -6.76 -1.39 5.33
C SER A 80 -5.71 -0.31 5.60
N CYS A 81 -5.15 -0.21 6.80
CA CYS A 81 -4.04 0.70 7.12
C CYS A 81 -2.76 0.30 6.43
N ALA A 82 -2.41 -0.98 6.39
CA ALA A 82 -1.25 -1.45 5.65
C ALA A 82 -1.40 -1.07 4.15
N LEU A 83 -2.57 -1.28 3.56
CA LEU A 83 -2.84 -0.86 2.18
C LEU A 83 -2.82 0.66 1.99
N CYS A 84 -3.30 1.42 2.97
CA CYS A 84 -3.17 2.89 2.95
C CYS A 84 -1.71 3.32 3.03
N GLN A 85 -0.90 2.67 3.86
CA GLN A 85 0.54 2.94 3.97
C GLN A 85 1.25 2.64 2.64
N GLU A 86 0.93 1.52 2.00
CA GLU A 86 1.43 1.19 0.66
C GLU A 86 0.98 2.23 -0.37
N ALA A 87 -0.29 2.62 -0.36
CA ALA A 87 -0.83 3.63 -1.26
C ALA A 87 -0.12 4.99 -1.10
N ARG A 88 0.13 5.42 0.15
CA ARG A 88 0.88 6.64 0.48
C ARG A 88 2.31 6.56 -0.03
N PHE A 89 3.00 5.44 0.23
CA PHE A 89 4.34 5.21 -0.27
C PHE A 89 4.38 5.28 -1.81
N LEU A 90 3.50 4.55 -2.49
CA LEU A 90 3.40 4.55 -3.96
C LEU A 90 3.09 5.94 -4.52
N LYS A 91 2.22 6.70 -3.86
CA LYS A 91 1.92 8.09 -4.23
C LYS A 91 3.14 8.99 -4.08
N ALA A 92 3.88 8.88 -2.98
CA ALA A 92 5.10 9.64 -2.74
C ALA A 92 6.20 9.30 -3.78
N GLN A 93 6.33 8.02 -4.17
CA GLN A 93 7.28 7.61 -5.21
C GLN A 93 6.89 8.14 -6.59
N ASN A 94 5.61 8.13 -6.95
CA ASN A 94 5.14 8.74 -8.19
C ASN A 94 5.33 10.26 -8.20
N ALA A 95 5.07 10.95 -7.08
CA ALA A 95 5.34 12.38 -6.94
C ALA A 95 6.84 12.69 -7.09
N LYS A 96 7.73 11.85 -6.54
CA LYS A 96 9.18 11.97 -6.76
C LYS A 96 9.55 11.83 -8.23
N LYS A 97 9.01 10.85 -8.97
CA LYS A 97 9.25 10.71 -10.42
C LYS A 97 8.83 11.93 -11.22
N VAL A 98 7.76 12.63 -10.79
CA VAL A 98 7.31 13.89 -11.38
C VAL A 98 8.24 15.05 -11.01
N PHE A 99 8.76 15.06 -9.78
CA PHE A 99 9.68 16.09 -9.30
C PHE A 99 11.13 15.90 -9.76
N THR A 100 11.51 14.69 -10.21
CA THR A 100 12.81 14.39 -10.83
C THR A 100 12.94 14.94 -12.25
N GLY A 101 12.51 16.19 -12.47
CA GLY A 101 13.41 17.18 -13.07
C GLY A 101 14.60 17.44 -12.12
N PRO A 102 15.58 18.29 -12.45
CA PRO A 102 16.94 18.24 -11.91
C PRO A 102 17.14 18.53 -10.40
N TYR A 103 16.10 18.54 -9.57
CA TYR A 103 16.20 18.82 -8.13
C TYR A 103 15.78 17.63 -7.27
N VAL A 104 16.76 17.00 -6.62
CA VAL A 104 16.57 15.92 -5.64
C VAL A 104 16.13 16.54 -4.30
N ILE A 105 14.84 16.49 -3.97
CA ILE A 105 14.37 16.76 -2.60
C ILE A 105 14.30 15.43 -1.84
N ARG A 106 15.22 15.22 -0.90
CA ARG A 106 15.17 14.14 0.08
C ARG A 106 14.05 14.46 1.07
N PRO A 107 12.96 13.66 1.21
CA PRO A 107 11.92 13.99 2.18
C PRO A 107 12.50 13.87 3.58
N THR A 108 12.73 15.03 4.20
CA THR A 108 13.01 15.18 5.62
C THR A 108 11.75 14.85 6.38
N GLY A 109 11.76 13.80 7.22
CA GLY A 109 10.69 13.61 8.19
C GLY A 109 10.20 12.19 8.49
N TYR A 110 11.02 11.14 8.32
CA TYR A 110 10.74 9.89 9.06
C TYR A 110 11.53 9.96 10.37
N ASN A 111 10.89 10.53 11.40
CA ASN A 111 11.46 10.57 12.73
C ASN A 111 11.07 9.26 13.41
N GLY A 112 12.02 8.32 13.45
CA GLY A 112 11.89 7.09 14.20
C GLY A 112 11.83 7.43 15.68
N LYS A 113 10.65 7.25 16.26
CA LYS A 113 10.44 7.06 17.69
C LYS A 113 9.36 6.01 17.86
#